data_AF-A0A0E0RK86-F1
#
_entry.id   AF-A0A0E0RK86-F1
#
_cell.length_a   1.000
_cell.length_b   1.000
_cell.length_c   1.000
_cell.angle_alpha   90.00
_cell.angle_beta   90.00
_cell.angle_gamma   90.00
#
_symmetry.space_group_name_H-M   'P 1'
#
loop_
_entity.id
_entity.type
_entity.pdbx_description
1 polymer ?
#
loop_
_entity_poly.entity_id
_entity_poly.type
_entity_poly.pdbx_seq_one_letter_code
_entity_poly.pdbx_strand_id
1 'polypeptide(L)'
;MEDQSSVVTRLRPKNEIEKWRKRSGPSTSYGPLKSSGPTKRRRAAHPRQGDNLCDDTAAPPLLPPANSAAAAGATAVRPHRMLPRFPVSLLRSRSLLRGSARRGLVTAMAGARGGGGGGGEDGQLGEFYEYMERLRNYERSGVPRGAGTDSDDGFDLGRMRRLLRRLGDPHTHFPAVHIAGTKGKGSTAAFLSNIMREQGYNVGCYTSPHLLTIRERISVGQSGGPVSAELLRDLFGHAKEAIGQSIESEDGALTHFEVFTALSYLLFSQENVDIAIVEAGLGGARDATNVIQSTELAASVITTVGKEHLAALGGSLQSIAVAKSGIIKQERPVIIGGPFSPDIEQILRDRAFLTQSPVISACDPGIRSITRCIGWDCGKPYQSCDIVIEISNDIPLFIELQDLKLQLLGDHQRQNAVTACCTALCLRELGWNISDTSIQAGLEKTQLPGRSQFLTKEETSVLGLDGTSSVLVDGGPRPDVVLLTEASIAGGRSRSMPASSLKEIWMAAAQSQGISCYSDIGTITGVEAPIIASRPTTSRSLSGDKPMLIGCCTPFSSDLIRVASRLLQTQEDGDTGLICVTGSLHMVSSVLGQLRQV
;
A
#
# COMPACT_ATOMS: atom_id res chain seq x y z
N MET A 1 -44.14 -28.05 44.76
CA MET A 1 -43.92 -26.80 44.00
C MET A 1 -42.47 -26.36 44.29
N GLU A 2 -41.43 -27.11 43.87
CA GLU A 2 -41.04 -27.62 42.51
C GLU A 2 -40.53 -26.46 41.62
N ASP A 3 -39.31 -26.39 41.06
CA ASP A 3 -38.22 -27.36 40.73
C ASP A 3 -38.55 -28.27 39.51
N GLN A 4 -37.72 -28.53 38.49
CA GLN A 4 -36.25 -28.39 38.27
C GLN A 4 -35.90 -27.50 37.05
N SER A 5 -34.68 -26.96 36.81
CA SER A 5 -33.25 -27.36 36.93
C SER A 5 -32.62 -27.99 35.66
N SER A 6 -31.44 -27.48 35.26
CA SER A 6 -30.59 -27.92 34.11
C SER A 6 -31.19 -27.70 32.69
N VAL A 7 -30.47 -27.71 31.55
CA VAL A 7 -29.13 -28.23 31.17
C VAL A 7 -28.33 -27.21 30.34
N VAL A 8 -26.99 -27.23 30.48
CA VAL A 8 -26.03 -26.49 29.62
C VAL A 8 -25.49 -27.40 28.51
N THR A 9 -25.69 -27.05 27.25
CA THR A 9 -25.12 -27.78 26.11
C THR A 9 -23.84 -27.13 25.59
N ARG A 10 -22.68 -27.62 26.05
CA ARG A 10 -21.38 -27.32 25.43
C ARG A 10 -21.20 -28.18 24.17
N LEU A 11 -20.86 -27.56 23.04
CA LEU A 11 -20.23 -28.28 21.93
C LEU A 11 -18.71 -28.07 21.97
N ARG A 12 -17.97 -29.18 22.13
CA ARG A 12 -16.52 -29.27 21.92
C ARG A 12 -16.25 -30.23 20.76
N PRO A 13 -15.12 -30.09 20.04
CA PRO A 13 -14.83 -30.89 18.85
C PRO A 13 -14.59 -32.37 19.20
N LYS A 14 -14.87 -33.26 18.25
CA LYS A 14 -14.34 -34.62 18.24
C LYS A 14 -13.08 -34.67 17.41
N ASN A 15 -12.02 -35.26 17.97
CA ASN A 15 -10.87 -35.72 17.21
C ASN A 15 -11.23 -37.04 16.50
N GLU A 16 -10.76 -37.22 15.28
CA GLU A 16 -10.23 -38.52 14.86
C GLU A 16 -8.71 -38.39 14.72
N ILE A 17 -7.99 -39.33 15.35
CA ILE A 17 -6.54 -39.47 15.35
C ILE A 17 -6.25 -40.97 15.17
N GLU A 18 -5.05 -41.31 14.70
CA GLU A 18 -4.52 -42.67 14.56
C GLU A 18 -5.17 -43.59 13.51
N LYS A 19 -4.69 -43.44 12.27
CA LYS A 19 -4.20 -44.57 11.46
C LYS A 19 -3.05 -44.12 10.55
N TRP A 20 -2.17 -45.06 10.18
CA TRP A 20 -1.01 -44.87 9.29
C TRP A 20 0.19 -44.02 9.80
N ARG A 21 0.78 -44.37 10.95
CA ARG A 21 2.21 -44.08 11.21
C ARG A 21 2.95 -45.08 12.11
N LYS A 22 3.08 -46.36 11.71
CA LYS A 22 4.13 -47.32 12.15
C LYS A 22 4.03 -48.70 11.44
N ARG A 23 4.89 -48.93 10.45
CA ARG A 23 5.50 -50.25 10.12
C ARG A 23 6.87 -49.96 9.50
N SER A 24 7.90 -50.74 9.88
CA SER A 24 9.31 -50.37 9.66
C SER A 24 10.13 -51.52 9.08
N GLY A 25 10.40 -51.46 7.77
CA GLY A 25 11.40 -52.28 7.06
C GLY A 25 11.19 -53.81 7.02
N PRO A 26 12.15 -54.56 6.46
CA PRO A 26 13.36 -54.11 5.75
C PRO A 26 13.46 -54.61 4.28
N SER A 27 14.43 -54.04 3.55
CA SER A 27 15.21 -54.61 2.43
C SER A 27 14.56 -55.54 1.38
N THR A 28 14.65 -55.14 0.11
CA THR A 28 15.33 -55.95 -0.93
C THR A 28 15.91 -55.05 -2.02
N SER A 29 16.98 -55.50 -2.65
CA SER A 29 17.73 -54.80 -3.70
C SER A 29 17.34 -55.30 -5.10
N TYR A 30 17.32 -54.42 -6.11
CA TYR A 30 17.79 -54.78 -7.45
C TYR A 30 18.45 -53.57 -8.15
N GLY A 31 19.39 -53.87 -9.06
CA GLY A 31 20.34 -52.91 -9.64
C GLY A 31 19.89 -52.24 -10.95
N PRO A 32 20.79 -51.46 -11.60
CA PRO A 32 20.45 -50.48 -12.62
C PRO A 32 20.45 -51.02 -14.06
N LEU A 33 19.71 -50.33 -14.93
CA LEU A 33 19.78 -50.48 -16.39
C LEU A 33 20.49 -49.28 -17.06
N LYS A 34 21.16 -49.54 -18.18
CA LYS A 34 22.15 -48.64 -18.79
C LYS A 34 21.64 -47.96 -20.07
N SER A 35 22.16 -46.74 -20.28
CA SER A 35 22.52 -46.08 -21.55
C SER A 35 22.00 -46.63 -22.89
N SER A 36 21.49 -45.72 -23.73
CA SER A 36 21.81 -45.69 -25.16
C SER A 36 21.76 -44.26 -25.72
N GLY A 37 22.91 -43.74 -26.19
CA GLY A 37 22.93 -42.63 -27.16
C GLY A 37 22.71 -43.15 -28.58
N PRO A 38 22.78 -42.27 -29.60
CA PRO A 38 24.07 -42.21 -30.31
C PRO A 38 24.54 -40.81 -30.72
N THR A 39 25.86 -40.69 -30.88
CA THR A 39 26.58 -39.50 -31.35
C THR A 39 26.56 -39.33 -32.87
N LYS A 40 26.78 -38.10 -33.36
CA LYS A 40 27.61 -37.86 -34.56
C LYS A 40 28.40 -36.54 -34.45
N ARG A 41 29.72 -36.62 -34.65
CA ARG A 41 30.66 -35.48 -34.77
C ARG A 41 30.97 -35.21 -36.25
N ARG A 42 31.42 -33.99 -36.57
CA ARG A 42 32.49 -33.76 -37.56
C ARG A 42 33.46 -32.66 -37.07
N ARG A 43 34.64 -32.59 -37.68
CA ARG A 43 35.82 -31.77 -37.29
C ARG A 43 36.34 -30.96 -38.49
N ALA A 44 36.90 -29.77 -38.24
CA ALA A 44 38.09 -29.16 -38.88
C ALA A 44 38.25 -27.69 -38.37
N ALA A 45 39.43 -27.05 -38.28
CA ALA A 45 40.82 -27.53 -38.13
C ALA A 45 41.72 -26.39 -37.57
N HIS A 46 42.91 -26.73 -37.07
CA HIS A 46 44.00 -25.85 -36.55
C HIS A 46 45.14 -25.71 -37.61
N PRO A 47 46.39 -25.21 -37.35
CA PRO A 47 47.05 -24.63 -36.15
C PRO A 47 47.39 -23.13 -36.38
N ARG A 48 48.33 -22.38 -35.73
CA ARG A 48 49.42 -22.50 -34.71
C ARG A 48 49.35 -21.22 -33.81
N GLN A 49 50.15 -20.87 -32.80
CA GLN A 49 51.13 -21.42 -31.81
C GLN A 49 51.15 -20.35 -30.65
N GLY A 50 51.85 -20.45 -29.52
CA GLY A 50 52.75 -21.48 -28.95
C GLY A 50 53.84 -20.84 -28.07
N ASP A 51 54.26 -21.56 -27.02
CA ASP A 51 55.53 -21.44 -26.28
C ASP A 51 55.72 -20.12 -25.43
N ASN A 52 56.16 -20.09 -24.16
CA ASN A 52 56.81 -21.09 -23.28
C ASN A 52 56.57 -20.87 -21.76
N LEU A 53 57.03 -21.86 -20.99
CA LEU A 53 57.22 -22.07 -19.53
C LEU A 53 57.86 -20.87 -18.74
N CYS A 54 57.92 -20.79 -17.39
CA CYS A 54 57.98 -21.83 -16.33
C CYS A 54 57.20 -21.51 -15.01
N ASP A 55 57.21 -22.53 -14.13
CA ASP A 55 56.83 -22.63 -12.70
C ASP A 55 57.33 -21.49 -11.76
N ASP A 56 56.80 -21.28 -10.55
CA ASP A 56 57.06 -22.13 -9.35
C ASP A 56 55.96 -22.09 -8.24
N THR A 57 56.24 -22.78 -7.13
CA THR A 57 55.32 -23.32 -6.11
C THR A 57 55.15 -22.48 -4.83
N ALA A 58 54.02 -22.65 -4.13
CA ALA A 58 53.93 -22.99 -2.69
C ALA A 58 52.49 -22.84 -2.10
N ALA A 59 52.14 -23.67 -1.11
CA ALA A 59 50.91 -23.51 -0.30
C ALA A 59 51.10 -24.04 1.15
N PRO A 60 50.70 -23.29 2.20
CA PRO A 60 50.71 -23.73 3.60
C PRO A 60 49.31 -24.21 4.11
N PRO A 61 49.20 -24.88 5.28
CA PRO A 61 48.33 -26.07 5.38
C PRO A 61 47.17 -26.04 6.40
N LEU A 62 46.43 -27.15 6.44
CA LEU A 62 45.30 -27.47 7.33
C LEU A 62 45.72 -27.78 8.79
N LEU A 63 44.80 -27.62 9.73
CA LEU A 63 44.93 -28.00 11.15
C LEU A 63 44.06 -29.23 11.52
N PRO A 64 44.49 -30.08 12.49
CA PRO A 64 43.76 -31.27 12.94
C PRO A 64 42.79 -31.00 14.12
N PRO A 65 41.83 -31.91 14.40
CA PRO A 65 40.84 -31.77 15.47
C PRO A 65 41.18 -32.52 16.78
N ALA A 66 40.61 -32.05 17.90
CA ALA A 66 40.52 -32.77 19.20
C ALA A 66 39.21 -32.39 19.93
N ASN A 67 38.80 -33.12 20.97
CA ASN A 67 37.39 -33.21 21.39
C ASN A 67 37.16 -33.19 22.92
N SER A 68 36.00 -32.64 23.37
CA SER A 68 35.41 -32.70 24.75
C SER A 68 36.24 -32.10 25.92
N ALA A 69 35.72 -31.53 27.02
CA ALA A 69 34.47 -31.77 27.76
C ALA A 69 34.15 -30.67 28.83
N ALA A 70 32.84 -30.39 29.01
CA ALA A 70 32.13 -30.08 30.27
C ALA A 70 32.32 -28.78 31.11
N ALA A 71 31.20 -28.40 31.76
CA ALA A 71 31.03 -27.70 33.05
C ALA A 71 30.95 -26.14 33.14
N ALA A 72 29.70 -25.66 33.15
CA ALA A 72 29.09 -24.72 34.12
C ALA A 72 29.56 -23.25 34.29
N GLY A 73 28.57 -22.34 34.33
CA GLY A 73 28.57 -21.20 35.26
C GLY A 73 28.89 -19.80 34.70
N ALA A 74 27.96 -19.20 33.96
CA ALA A 74 27.97 -17.74 33.71
C ALA A 74 26.54 -17.17 33.65
N THR A 75 26.27 -16.11 34.42
CA THR A 75 25.01 -15.36 34.38
C THR A 75 24.96 -14.48 33.13
N ALA A 76 23.94 -14.68 32.28
CA ALA A 76 23.79 -13.94 31.03
C ALA A 76 23.30 -12.50 31.26
N VAL A 77 24.22 -11.58 31.55
CA VAL A 77 23.97 -10.14 31.43
C VAL A 77 23.73 -9.82 29.95
N ARG A 78 22.48 -9.56 29.57
CA ARG A 78 22.14 -9.12 28.20
C ARG A 78 22.76 -7.73 27.95
N PRO A 79 23.54 -7.53 26.88
CA PRO A 79 23.92 -6.19 26.47
C PRO A 79 22.69 -5.48 25.88
N HIS A 80 22.18 -4.46 26.55
CA HIS A 80 21.25 -3.52 25.92
C HIS A 80 21.99 -2.77 24.81
N ARG A 81 21.85 -3.25 23.57
CA ARG A 81 22.41 -2.61 22.37
C ARG A 81 21.63 -1.32 22.13
N MET A 82 22.15 -0.20 22.65
CA MET A 82 21.58 1.13 22.39
C MET A 82 21.50 1.34 20.88
N LEU A 83 20.28 1.49 20.36
CA LEU A 83 20.07 1.88 18.98
C LEU A 83 20.62 3.29 18.74
N PRO A 84 21.10 3.59 17.52
CA PRO A 84 21.51 4.95 17.16
C PRO A 84 20.27 5.85 17.18
N ARG A 85 20.05 6.52 18.34
CA ARG A 85 19.04 7.57 18.50
C ARG A 85 19.18 8.53 17.34
N PHE A 86 18.05 8.91 16.74
CA PHE A 86 18.08 9.99 15.76
C PHE A 86 18.66 11.23 16.44
N PRO A 87 19.53 12.01 15.78
CA PRO A 87 20.00 13.28 16.30
C PRO A 87 18.85 14.30 16.20
N VAL A 88 17.84 14.13 17.06
CA VAL A 88 16.85 15.14 17.42
C VAL A 88 17.59 16.22 18.21
N SER A 89 18.38 17.01 17.48
CA SER A 89 18.88 18.29 17.94
C SER A 89 17.67 19.10 18.43
N LEU A 90 17.84 19.84 19.52
CA LEU A 90 16.68 20.37 20.24
C LEU A 90 15.89 21.36 19.38
N LEU A 91 14.80 20.89 18.78
CA LEU A 91 13.66 21.69 18.29
C LEU A 91 12.87 22.32 19.47
N ARG A 92 13.60 22.76 20.50
CA ARG A 92 13.17 23.73 21.50
C ARG A 92 13.73 25.08 21.11
N SER A 93 13.07 25.72 20.14
CA SER A 93 13.16 27.17 19.95
C SER A 93 12.81 27.85 21.28
N ARG A 94 13.84 28.32 22.01
CA ARG A 94 13.64 28.98 23.31
C ARG A 94 12.81 30.25 23.11
N SER A 95 11.64 30.30 23.73
CA SER A 95 10.82 31.50 23.90
C SER A 95 11.52 32.49 24.85
N LEU A 96 12.51 33.22 24.34
CA LEU A 96 13.15 34.34 25.04
C LEU A 96 13.01 35.62 24.22
N LEU A 97 12.40 36.63 24.84
CA LEU A 97 12.10 37.91 24.20
C LEU A 97 13.37 38.68 23.83
N ARG A 98 13.54 38.97 22.53
CA ARG A 98 14.22 40.16 22.02
C ARG A 98 13.68 40.48 20.63
N GLY A 99 12.95 41.60 20.50
CA GLY A 99 12.26 41.97 19.27
C GLY A 99 13.18 42.55 18.21
N SER A 100 12.99 42.14 16.96
CA SER A 100 13.42 42.84 15.75
C SER A 100 12.52 42.37 14.60
N ALA A 101 11.76 43.29 14.00
CA ALA A 101 10.66 42.93 13.12
C ALA A 101 11.11 42.61 11.69
N ARG A 102 10.79 41.39 11.21
CA ARG A 102 10.52 41.13 9.79
C ARG A 102 9.19 40.39 9.70
N ARG A 103 8.26 40.93 8.90
CA ARG A 103 6.93 40.35 8.68
C ARG A 103 7.04 39.20 7.68
N GLY A 104 6.84 37.95 8.15
CA GLY A 104 6.31 36.91 7.28
C GLY A 104 4.81 37.17 7.09
N LEU A 105 4.33 37.16 5.84
CA LEU A 105 2.93 37.44 5.53
C LEU A 105 2.17 36.13 5.28
N VAL A 106 1.49 35.62 6.30
CA VAL A 106 0.44 34.59 6.16
C VAL A 106 -0.84 35.20 6.72
N THR A 107 -1.50 36.01 5.89
CA THR A 107 -2.75 36.69 6.28
C THR A 107 -3.93 35.78 6.00
N ALA A 108 -4.53 35.22 7.05
CA ALA A 108 -5.84 34.59 6.92
C ALA A 108 -6.87 35.66 6.51
N MET A 109 -7.48 35.49 5.34
CA MET A 109 -8.52 36.39 4.81
C MET A 109 -9.86 35.67 4.77
N ALA A 110 -10.75 36.04 5.69
CA ALA A 110 -12.15 35.63 5.66
C ALA A 110 -13.00 36.70 4.96
N GLY A 111 -13.75 36.28 3.93
CA GLY A 111 -14.95 36.98 3.44
C GLY A 111 -14.76 38.32 2.73
N ALA A 112 -14.55 38.29 1.41
CA ALA A 112 -14.90 39.38 0.51
C ALA A 112 -15.57 38.83 -0.76
N ARG A 113 -16.67 39.45 -1.21
CA ARG A 113 -17.38 39.08 -2.46
C ARG A 113 -16.96 40.00 -3.61
N GLY A 114 -16.78 39.42 -4.81
CA GLY A 114 -16.86 40.14 -6.08
C GLY A 114 -15.57 40.15 -6.90
N GLY A 115 -15.69 39.86 -8.21
CA GLY A 115 -14.58 39.85 -9.17
C GLY A 115 -14.48 38.51 -9.91
N GLY A 116 -15.28 38.33 -10.98
CA GLY A 116 -15.25 37.09 -11.76
C GLY A 116 -14.10 37.04 -12.76
N GLY A 117 -13.32 35.95 -12.73
CA GLY A 117 -12.27 35.64 -13.71
C GLY A 117 -12.19 34.14 -13.92
N GLY A 118 -12.93 33.63 -14.91
CA GLY A 118 -13.16 32.19 -15.11
C GLY A 118 -12.00 31.41 -15.73
N GLY A 119 -10.89 31.28 -15.00
CA GLY A 119 -9.88 30.24 -15.25
C GLY A 119 -10.10 29.05 -14.31
N GLY A 120 -10.42 27.87 -14.84
CA GLY A 120 -10.56 26.64 -14.04
C GLY A 120 -9.22 26.16 -13.47
N GLU A 121 -9.25 25.21 -12.53
CA GLU A 121 -8.03 24.68 -11.87
C GLU A 121 -6.97 24.21 -12.89
N ASP A 122 -7.40 23.55 -13.98
CA ASP A 122 -6.51 23.06 -15.03
C ASP A 122 -5.76 24.20 -15.75
N GLY A 123 -6.35 25.40 -15.81
CA GLY A 123 -5.70 26.58 -16.38
C GLY A 123 -4.50 27.08 -15.56
N GLN A 124 -4.46 26.80 -14.26
CA GLN A 124 -3.30 27.13 -13.42
C GLN A 124 -2.13 26.15 -13.59
N LEU A 125 -2.41 24.91 -13.99
CA LEU A 125 -1.43 23.83 -14.09
C LEU A 125 -1.17 23.35 -15.54
N GLY A 126 -1.76 24.00 -16.55
CA GLY A 126 -1.67 23.58 -17.96
C GLY A 126 -0.25 23.31 -18.43
N GLU A 127 0.70 24.23 -18.21
CA GLU A 127 2.10 24.01 -18.58
C GLU A 127 2.74 22.84 -17.82
N PHE A 128 2.42 22.67 -16.53
CA PHE A 128 2.92 21.56 -15.73
C PHE A 128 2.39 20.21 -16.26
N TYR A 129 1.09 20.13 -16.56
CA TYR A 129 0.52 18.93 -17.16
C TYR A 129 1.13 18.64 -18.54
N GLU A 130 1.19 19.62 -19.45
CA GLU A 130 1.83 19.48 -20.76
C GLU A 130 3.28 19.00 -20.67
N TYR A 131 4.03 19.46 -19.66
CA TYR A 131 5.41 19.03 -19.43
C TYR A 131 5.47 17.59 -18.92
N MET A 132 4.66 17.24 -17.92
CA MET A 132 4.63 15.90 -17.33
C MET A 132 4.11 14.83 -18.30
N GLU A 133 3.22 15.17 -19.24
CA GLU A 133 2.71 14.24 -20.26
C GLU A 133 3.72 13.93 -21.37
N ARG A 134 4.76 14.76 -21.57
CA ARG A 134 5.88 14.48 -22.48
C ARG A 134 6.85 13.44 -21.90
N LEU A 135 6.80 13.16 -20.59
CA LEU A 135 7.68 12.22 -19.91
C LEU A 135 7.19 10.77 -20.01
N ARG A 136 8.12 9.81 -19.96
CA ARG A 136 7.78 8.37 -19.97
C ARG A 136 6.97 8.03 -18.71
N ASN A 137 5.71 7.62 -18.90
CA ASN A 137 4.79 7.30 -17.80
C ASN A 137 4.36 5.82 -17.82
N TYR A 138 5.11 4.98 -17.11
CA TYR A 138 4.86 3.53 -16.99
C TYR A 138 3.58 3.17 -16.21
N GLU A 139 2.91 4.12 -15.55
CA GLU A 139 1.56 3.90 -15.03
C GLU A 139 0.58 3.75 -16.20
N ARG A 140 0.62 4.69 -17.17
CA ARG A 140 -0.20 4.68 -18.38
C ARG A 140 0.24 3.61 -19.39
N SER A 141 1.53 3.57 -19.75
CA SER A 141 2.04 2.66 -20.82
C SER A 141 2.29 1.22 -20.36
N GLY A 142 2.30 0.97 -19.05
CA GLY A 142 2.72 -0.31 -18.48
C GLY A 142 4.22 -0.35 -18.19
N VAL A 143 4.63 -1.28 -17.32
CA VAL A 143 6.03 -1.39 -16.85
C VAL A 143 6.79 -2.39 -17.73
N PRO A 144 8.02 -2.07 -18.19
CA PRO A 144 8.87 -3.01 -18.92
C PRO A 144 9.16 -4.31 -18.16
N ARG A 145 9.42 -5.40 -18.89
CA ARG A 145 9.90 -6.65 -18.32
C ARG A 145 11.29 -6.42 -17.69
N GLY A 146 11.52 -6.93 -16.48
CA GLY A 146 12.77 -6.75 -15.76
C GLY A 146 13.00 -5.36 -15.13
N ALA A 147 12.09 -4.39 -15.27
CA ALA A 147 12.36 -3.00 -14.88
C ALA A 147 12.81 -2.78 -13.42
N GLY A 148 12.40 -3.65 -12.48
CA GLY A 148 12.82 -3.62 -11.07
C GLY A 148 13.91 -4.63 -10.72
N THR A 149 14.65 -5.14 -11.71
CA THR A 149 15.77 -6.08 -11.58
C THR A 149 17.07 -5.43 -12.04
N ASP A 150 18.20 -6.13 -11.93
CA ASP A 150 19.54 -5.61 -12.27
C ASP A 150 19.87 -5.63 -13.78
N SER A 151 18.85 -5.43 -14.63
CA SER A 151 18.98 -5.33 -16.10
C SER A 151 19.26 -3.88 -16.55
N ASP A 152 20.03 -3.71 -17.62
CA ASP A 152 20.38 -2.39 -18.16
C ASP A 152 19.16 -1.57 -18.66
N ASP A 153 18.09 -2.23 -19.13
CA ASP A 153 16.80 -1.61 -19.47
C ASP A 153 15.94 -1.20 -18.24
N GLY A 154 16.51 -1.27 -17.03
CA GLY A 154 15.81 -1.12 -15.76
C GLY A 154 15.69 0.32 -15.25
N PHE A 155 15.12 0.46 -14.04
CA PHE A 155 15.10 1.73 -13.32
C PHE A 155 16.51 2.09 -12.80
N ASP A 156 17.02 3.26 -13.20
CA ASP A 156 18.36 3.75 -12.83
C ASP A 156 18.31 4.70 -11.61
N LEU A 157 18.69 4.19 -10.44
CA LEU A 157 18.94 5.05 -9.27
C LEU A 157 20.12 6.01 -9.47
N GLY A 158 20.98 5.80 -10.47
CA GLY A 158 21.99 6.78 -10.91
C GLY A 158 21.33 8.06 -11.42
N ARG A 159 20.44 7.95 -12.41
CA ARG A 159 19.64 9.04 -13.01
C ARG A 159 18.91 9.84 -11.93
N MET A 160 18.19 9.15 -11.05
CA MET A 160 17.47 9.82 -9.95
C MET A 160 18.41 10.60 -9.01
N ARG A 161 19.58 10.05 -8.66
CA ARG A 161 20.59 10.78 -7.86
C ARG A 161 21.23 11.94 -8.62
N ARG A 162 21.41 11.84 -9.95
CA ARG A 162 21.96 12.93 -10.78
C ARG A 162 20.96 14.10 -10.87
N LEU A 163 19.66 13.81 -11.01
CA LEU A 163 18.59 14.81 -10.93
C LEU A 163 18.54 15.48 -9.55
N LEU A 164 18.51 14.70 -8.46
CA LEU A 164 18.43 15.26 -7.10
C LEU A 164 19.64 16.14 -6.76
N ARG A 165 20.85 15.74 -7.15
CA ARG A 165 22.05 16.57 -6.95
C ARG A 165 21.96 17.93 -7.63
N ARG A 166 21.37 18.00 -8.83
CA ARG A 166 21.14 19.28 -9.53
C ARG A 166 20.09 20.16 -8.82
N LEU A 167 19.18 19.54 -8.06
CA LEU A 167 18.19 20.22 -7.21
C LEU A 167 18.72 20.51 -5.79
N GLY A 168 20.01 20.30 -5.50
CA GLY A 168 20.60 20.52 -4.18
C GLY A 168 20.45 19.35 -3.20
N ASP A 169 20.28 18.13 -3.70
CA ASP A 169 20.08 16.89 -2.95
C ASP A 169 18.94 16.99 -1.90
N PRO A 170 17.75 17.54 -2.22
CA PRO A 170 16.75 17.97 -1.24
C PRO A 170 16.29 16.87 -0.27
N HIS A 171 16.31 15.61 -0.70
CA HIS A 171 16.05 14.42 0.10
C HIS A 171 16.93 14.22 1.35
N THR A 172 18.05 14.94 1.51
CA THR A 172 18.92 14.83 2.70
C THR A 172 18.54 15.78 3.85
N HIS A 173 17.51 16.61 3.68
CA HIS A 173 17.19 17.70 4.64
C HIS A 173 16.13 17.33 5.68
N PHE A 174 15.51 16.15 5.57
CA PHE A 174 14.45 15.67 6.46
C PHE A 174 14.60 14.16 6.70
N PRO A 175 14.24 13.63 7.89
CA PRO A 175 14.14 12.20 8.10
C PRO A 175 12.91 11.62 7.38
N ALA A 176 12.96 10.34 7.01
CA ALA A 176 11.90 9.71 6.24
C ALA A 176 11.48 8.33 6.77
N VAL A 177 10.18 8.02 6.69
CA VAL A 177 9.67 6.64 6.76
C VAL A 177 9.38 6.17 5.34
N HIS A 178 10.02 5.08 4.92
CA HIS A 178 9.89 4.55 3.56
C HIS A 178 9.00 3.31 3.56
N ILE A 179 7.94 3.31 2.74
CA ILE A 179 6.87 2.31 2.76
C ILE A 179 6.81 1.58 1.40
N ALA A 180 7.12 0.29 1.42
CA ALA A 180 6.97 -0.61 0.27
C ALA A 180 5.95 -1.72 0.58
N GLY A 181 5.47 -2.39 -0.47
CA GLY A 181 4.38 -3.36 -0.35
C GLY A 181 3.58 -3.54 -1.64
N THR A 182 2.75 -4.56 -1.69
CA THR A 182 1.78 -4.80 -2.77
C THR A 182 0.51 -4.00 -2.47
N LYS A 183 -0.27 -4.40 -1.44
CA LYS A 183 -1.44 -3.64 -0.94
C LYS A 183 -1.17 -3.01 0.43
N GLY A 184 -2.00 -2.04 0.82
CA GLY A 184 -1.93 -1.38 2.14
C GLY A 184 -0.96 -0.20 2.26
N LYS A 185 -0.02 -0.02 1.32
CA LYS A 185 0.99 1.07 1.32
C LYS A 185 0.39 2.46 1.62
N GLY A 186 -0.37 3.04 0.69
CA GLY A 186 -1.04 4.34 0.88
C GLY A 186 -1.98 4.44 2.08
N SER A 187 -2.64 3.35 2.52
CA SER A 187 -3.43 3.36 3.77
C SER A 187 -2.52 3.52 4.99
N THR A 188 -1.43 2.77 5.05
CA THR A 188 -0.42 2.84 6.13
C THR A 188 0.26 4.20 6.14
N ALA A 189 0.54 4.76 4.96
CA ALA A 189 1.07 6.12 4.80
C ALA A 189 0.10 7.19 5.33
N ALA A 190 -1.20 7.08 5.00
CA ALA A 190 -2.23 8.00 5.48
C ALA A 190 -2.40 7.93 7.01
N PHE A 191 -2.56 6.73 7.57
CA PHE A 191 -2.63 6.51 9.02
C PHE A 191 -1.41 7.11 9.73
N LEU A 192 -0.19 6.76 9.32
CA LEU A 192 1.03 7.23 9.95
C LEU A 192 1.21 8.75 9.81
N SER A 193 0.89 9.32 8.66
CA SER A 193 0.95 10.78 8.46
C SER A 193 0.00 11.52 9.38
N ASN A 194 -1.20 10.99 9.60
CA ASN A 194 -2.19 11.62 10.45
C ASN A 194 -1.86 11.46 11.94
N ILE A 195 -1.28 10.32 12.37
CA ILE A 195 -0.72 10.16 13.72
C ILE A 195 0.35 11.24 14.00
N MET A 196 1.28 11.43 13.06
CA MET A 196 2.35 12.43 13.21
C MET A 196 1.79 13.88 13.18
N ARG A 197 0.77 14.17 12.37
CA ARG A 197 0.11 15.48 12.32
C ARG A 197 -0.71 15.80 13.57
N GLU A 198 -1.46 14.85 14.11
CA GLU A 198 -2.19 14.98 15.38
C GLU A 198 -1.25 15.18 16.57
N GLN A 199 -0.01 14.71 16.45
CA GLN A 199 1.05 14.98 17.40
C GLN A 199 1.69 16.39 17.25
N GLY A 200 1.35 17.12 16.19
CA GLY A 200 1.81 18.48 15.91
C GLY A 200 3.01 18.58 14.96
N TYR A 201 3.46 17.48 14.35
CA TYR A 201 4.57 17.53 13.39
C TYR A 201 4.15 18.11 12.03
N ASN A 202 5.06 18.83 11.38
CA ASN A 202 4.98 19.19 9.96
C ASN A 202 5.34 17.95 9.13
N VAL A 203 4.35 17.36 8.46
CA VAL A 203 4.52 16.07 7.77
C VAL A 203 4.41 16.23 6.27
N GLY A 204 5.49 15.94 5.56
CA GLY A 204 5.45 15.63 4.14
C GLY A 204 4.94 14.20 3.93
N CYS A 205 4.03 13.97 2.97
CA CYS A 205 3.64 12.63 2.58
C CYS A 205 3.50 12.51 1.08
N TYR A 206 4.20 11.52 0.49
CA TYR A 206 4.22 11.21 -0.94
C TYR A 206 3.57 9.85 -1.20
N THR A 207 2.50 9.82 -2.00
CA THR A 207 1.70 8.62 -2.31
C THR A 207 1.43 8.45 -3.81
N SER A 208 1.13 7.23 -4.25
CA SER A 208 0.82 6.96 -5.66
C SER A 208 -0.04 5.70 -5.92
N PRO A 209 -0.84 5.68 -6.99
CA PRO A 209 -1.18 6.80 -7.89
C PRO A 209 -2.21 7.76 -7.26
N HIS A 210 -2.60 8.81 -8.00
CA HIS A 210 -3.71 9.71 -7.64
C HIS A 210 -5.07 9.13 -8.04
N LEU A 211 -6.14 9.68 -7.49
CA LEU A 211 -7.52 9.33 -7.77
C LEU A 211 -8.21 10.33 -8.71
N LEU A 212 -8.21 11.63 -8.40
CA LEU A 212 -8.81 12.68 -9.27
C LEU A 212 -7.78 13.67 -9.80
N THR A 213 -6.96 14.27 -8.93
CA THR A 213 -5.91 15.23 -9.32
C THR A 213 -4.53 14.80 -8.87
N ILE A 214 -3.51 15.08 -9.69
CA ILE A 214 -2.10 14.78 -9.37
C ILE A 214 -1.61 15.43 -8.06
N ARG A 215 -2.27 16.51 -7.64
CA ARG A 215 -2.03 17.18 -6.34
C ARG A 215 -2.22 16.24 -5.15
N GLU A 216 -3.07 15.21 -5.25
CA GLU A 216 -3.32 14.22 -4.19
C GLU A 216 -2.09 13.39 -3.82
N ARG A 217 -1.10 13.30 -4.71
CA ARG A 217 0.14 12.55 -4.45
C ARG A 217 1.03 13.23 -3.42
N ILE A 218 0.85 14.52 -3.17
CA ILE A 218 1.67 15.30 -2.24
C ILE A 218 0.76 15.95 -1.20
N SER A 219 1.04 15.72 0.07
CA SER A 219 0.54 16.53 1.18
C SER A 219 1.70 17.03 2.03
N VAL A 220 1.55 18.20 2.63
CA VAL A 220 2.56 18.85 3.46
C VAL A 220 1.88 19.61 4.62
N GLY A 221 2.64 20.05 5.61
CA GLY A 221 2.08 20.78 6.76
C GLY A 221 1.41 19.89 7.82
N GLN A 222 0.92 20.56 8.86
CA GLN A 222 0.19 19.96 9.99
C GLN A 222 -1.26 19.59 9.64
N SER A 223 -1.89 20.27 8.67
CA SER A 223 -3.28 19.98 8.25
C SER A 223 -3.40 18.79 7.32
N GLY A 224 -2.35 18.49 6.54
CA GLY A 224 -2.43 17.57 5.42
C GLY A 224 -3.38 18.06 4.31
N GLY A 225 -3.87 17.10 3.52
CA GLY A 225 -4.63 17.35 2.29
C GLY A 225 -3.74 17.56 1.06
N PRO A 226 -4.29 17.48 -0.17
CA PRO A 226 -3.54 17.74 -1.40
C PRO A 226 -2.95 19.15 -1.44
N VAL A 227 -1.74 19.31 -1.97
CA VAL A 227 -1.15 20.63 -2.25
C VAL A 227 -2.05 21.50 -3.14
N SER A 228 -1.95 22.82 -3.04
CA SER A 228 -2.71 23.73 -3.91
C SER A 228 -2.17 23.73 -5.36
N ALA A 229 -2.96 24.24 -6.30
CA ALA A 229 -2.52 24.35 -7.69
C ALA A 229 -1.39 25.39 -7.84
N GLU A 230 -1.47 26.47 -7.06
CA GLU A 230 -0.48 27.53 -6.95
C GLU A 230 0.85 26.98 -6.44
N LEU A 231 0.85 26.28 -5.30
CA LEU A 231 2.06 25.74 -4.69
C LEU A 231 2.78 24.74 -5.63
N LEU A 232 2.03 23.88 -6.32
CA LEU A 232 2.61 22.92 -7.27
C LEU A 232 3.15 23.61 -8.54
N ARG A 233 2.45 24.62 -9.06
CA ARG A 233 2.91 25.44 -10.19
C ARG A 233 4.20 26.18 -9.84
N ASP A 234 4.25 26.84 -8.69
CA ASP A 234 5.36 27.70 -8.30
C ASP A 234 6.60 26.87 -7.93
N LEU A 235 6.42 25.73 -7.25
CA LEU A 235 7.45 24.69 -7.08
C LEU A 235 8.01 24.20 -8.42
N PHE A 236 7.14 23.86 -9.37
CA PHE A 236 7.56 23.44 -10.70
C PHE A 236 8.32 24.55 -11.42
N GLY A 237 7.83 25.80 -11.39
CA GLY A 237 8.48 26.95 -12.01
C GLY A 237 9.92 27.15 -11.54
N HIS A 238 10.18 27.00 -10.23
CA HIS A 238 11.54 27.06 -9.67
C HIS A 238 12.42 25.87 -10.08
N ALA A 239 11.86 24.67 -10.27
CA ALA A 239 12.62 23.46 -10.58
C ALA A 239 12.80 23.19 -12.10
N LYS A 240 11.95 23.78 -12.94
CA LYS A 240 11.77 23.46 -14.37
C LYS A 240 13.06 23.51 -15.18
N GLU A 241 13.93 24.49 -14.95
CA GLU A 241 15.21 24.60 -15.66
C GLU A 241 16.15 23.44 -15.30
N ALA A 242 16.35 23.17 -14.00
CA ALA A 242 17.19 22.07 -13.54
C ALA A 242 16.63 20.69 -13.97
N ILE A 243 15.31 20.52 -14.00
CA ILE A 243 14.67 19.32 -14.55
C ILE A 243 14.95 19.24 -16.06
N GLY A 244 14.77 20.32 -16.82
CA GLY A 244 15.04 20.39 -18.27
C GLY A 244 16.49 20.01 -18.62
N GLN A 245 17.46 20.67 -18.00
CA GLN A 245 18.88 20.33 -18.15
C GLN A 245 19.18 18.85 -17.80
N SER A 246 18.42 18.27 -16.85
CA SER A 246 18.55 16.86 -16.49
C SER A 246 17.89 15.92 -17.49
N ILE A 247 16.80 16.31 -18.16
CA ILE A 247 16.20 15.54 -19.26
C ILE A 247 17.17 15.49 -20.45
N GLU A 248 17.81 16.62 -20.77
CA GLU A 248 18.85 16.72 -21.81
C GLU A 248 20.10 15.89 -21.46
N SER A 249 20.57 15.97 -20.21
CA SER A 249 21.73 15.19 -19.73
C SER A 249 21.50 13.67 -19.64
N GLU A 250 20.26 13.21 -19.87
CA GLU A 250 19.82 11.82 -19.72
C GLU A 250 19.11 11.30 -20.99
N ASP A 251 19.36 11.91 -22.15
CA ASP A 251 18.79 11.52 -23.47
C ASP A 251 17.27 11.31 -23.46
N GLY A 252 16.53 12.15 -22.71
CA GLY A 252 15.07 12.03 -22.58
C GLY A 252 14.61 10.76 -21.85
N ALA A 253 15.45 10.19 -20.98
CA ALA A 253 15.16 8.96 -20.23
C ALA A 253 14.64 9.16 -18.81
N LEU A 254 14.54 10.40 -18.33
CA LEU A 254 13.78 10.71 -17.11
C LEU A 254 12.29 10.38 -17.28
N THR A 255 11.75 9.68 -16.29
CA THR A 255 10.34 9.29 -16.22
C THR A 255 9.49 10.31 -15.49
N HIS A 256 8.17 10.25 -15.73
CA HIS A 256 7.17 10.99 -14.94
C HIS A 256 7.30 10.70 -13.43
N PHE A 257 7.66 9.48 -13.04
CA PHE A 257 7.76 9.10 -11.63
C PHE A 257 9.02 9.67 -10.95
N GLU A 258 10.18 9.65 -11.62
CA GLU A 258 11.41 10.27 -11.11
C GLU A 258 11.25 11.78 -10.94
N VAL A 259 10.76 12.48 -11.97
CA VAL A 259 10.57 13.94 -11.92
C VAL A 259 9.58 14.34 -10.81
N PHE A 260 8.47 13.62 -10.68
CA PHE A 260 7.48 13.92 -9.63
C PHE A 260 7.97 13.55 -8.23
N THR A 261 8.77 12.49 -8.07
CA THR A 261 9.45 12.16 -6.81
C THR A 261 10.43 13.27 -6.41
N ALA A 262 11.19 13.80 -7.38
CA ALA A 262 12.16 14.87 -7.15
C ALA A 262 11.49 16.19 -6.75
N LEU A 263 10.38 16.56 -7.39
CA LEU A 263 9.54 17.68 -6.97
C LEU A 263 8.98 17.49 -5.56
N SER A 264 8.53 16.28 -5.21
CA SER A 264 8.00 15.97 -3.88
C SER A 264 9.06 16.16 -2.79
N TYR A 265 10.27 15.66 -3.00
CA TYR A 265 11.38 15.89 -2.07
C TYR A 265 11.83 17.35 -2.01
N LEU A 266 11.83 18.07 -3.14
CA LEU A 266 12.14 19.50 -3.15
C LEU A 266 11.14 20.30 -2.30
N LEU A 267 9.83 20.01 -2.42
CA LEU A 267 8.81 20.65 -1.58
C LEU A 267 9.00 20.33 -0.10
N PHE A 268 9.23 19.06 0.26
CA PHE A 268 9.46 18.67 1.66
C PHE A 268 10.69 19.36 2.27
N SER A 269 11.73 19.61 1.47
CA SER A 269 12.90 20.40 1.88
C SER A 269 12.60 21.90 2.00
N GLN A 270 11.78 22.47 1.12
CA GLN A 270 11.42 23.90 1.15
C GLN A 270 10.44 24.24 2.28
N GLU A 271 9.46 23.36 2.53
CA GLU A 271 8.48 23.47 3.60
C GLU A 271 9.03 23.06 4.98
N ASN A 272 10.31 22.64 5.06
CA ASN A 272 11.00 22.24 6.28
C ASN A 272 10.19 21.21 7.10
N VAL A 273 9.85 20.08 6.48
CA VAL A 273 9.07 19.02 7.16
C VAL A 273 9.88 18.38 8.28
N ASP A 274 9.24 18.13 9.42
CA ASP A 274 9.86 17.38 10.52
C ASP A 274 10.11 15.93 10.08
N ILE A 275 9.21 15.35 9.27
CA ILE A 275 9.34 13.99 8.74
C ILE A 275 8.63 13.84 7.38
N ALA A 276 9.17 13.00 6.50
CA ALA A 276 8.53 12.59 5.25
C ALA A 276 8.04 11.14 5.29
N ILE A 277 6.78 10.90 4.92
CA ILE A 277 6.18 9.56 4.78
C ILE A 277 6.10 9.22 3.28
N VAL A 278 6.87 8.23 2.83
CA VAL A 278 7.16 8.03 1.40
C VAL A 278 6.70 6.66 0.93
N GLU A 279 5.75 6.60 0.00
CA GLU A 279 5.31 5.37 -0.68
C GLU A 279 6.21 5.05 -1.89
N ALA A 280 6.84 3.88 -1.89
CA ALA A 280 7.56 3.37 -3.07
C ALA A 280 6.57 2.92 -4.14
N GLY A 281 6.75 3.37 -5.39
CA GLY A 281 5.83 3.11 -6.50
C GLY A 281 5.81 1.63 -6.93
N LEU A 282 6.97 1.08 -7.30
CA LEU A 282 7.12 -0.29 -7.75
C LEU A 282 8.34 -1.00 -7.15
N GLY A 283 8.09 -2.19 -6.56
CA GLY A 283 9.17 -2.99 -5.98
C GLY A 283 9.68 -2.32 -4.71
N GLY A 284 10.86 -1.70 -4.80
CA GLY A 284 11.57 -1.03 -3.70
C GLY A 284 13.05 -0.79 -4.04
N ALA A 285 13.82 -1.86 -4.24
CA ALA A 285 15.26 -1.85 -4.46
C ALA A 285 15.74 -0.89 -5.55
N ARG A 286 15.02 -0.85 -6.68
CA ARG A 286 15.28 0.02 -7.84
C ARG A 286 14.24 1.15 -8.01
N ASP A 287 13.34 1.35 -7.06
CA ASP A 287 12.30 2.40 -7.14
C ASP A 287 12.91 3.79 -6.99
N ALA A 288 12.43 4.81 -7.72
CA ALA A 288 12.99 6.16 -7.67
C ALA A 288 13.01 6.79 -6.25
N THR A 289 12.10 6.36 -5.36
CA THR A 289 12.12 6.80 -3.95
C THR A 289 13.28 6.22 -3.13
N ASN A 290 13.94 5.14 -3.59
CA ASN A 290 14.99 4.43 -2.84
C ASN A 290 16.37 5.11 -2.84
N VAL A 291 16.38 6.42 -3.05
CA VAL A 291 17.54 7.31 -2.90
C VAL A 291 17.81 7.70 -1.44
N ILE A 292 16.82 7.57 -0.54
CA ILE A 292 16.96 7.80 0.91
C ILE A 292 18.07 6.89 1.47
N GLN A 293 19.07 7.43 2.16
CA GLN A 293 20.15 6.64 2.76
C GLN A 293 19.82 6.23 4.21
N SER A 294 20.69 5.43 4.83
CA SER A 294 20.54 5.06 6.24
C SER A 294 20.54 6.29 7.16
N THR A 295 21.21 7.38 6.79
CA THR A 295 21.29 8.61 7.59
C THR A 295 19.92 9.26 7.75
N GLU A 296 19.11 9.36 6.69
CA GLU A 296 17.78 10.00 6.72
C GLU A 296 16.66 9.01 7.08
N LEU A 297 16.81 7.72 6.79
CA LEU A 297 15.75 6.74 7.05
C LEU A 297 15.49 6.57 8.56
N ALA A 298 14.32 7.00 9.03
CA ALA A 298 13.84 6.78 10.39
C ALA A 298 13.38 5.34 10.59
N ALA A 299 12.57 4.81 9.66
CA ALA A 299 12.13 3.42 9.63
C ALA A 299 11.77 2.99 8.20
N SER A 300 11.84 1.69 7.92
CA SER A 300 11.27 1.09 6.72
C SER A 300 10.01 0.28 7.05
N VAL A 301 9.04 0.22 6.14
CA VAL A 301 7.80 -0.53 6.31
C VAL A 301 7.56 -1.40 5.09
N ILE A 302 7.37 -2.71 5.28
CA ILE A 302 6.96 -3.65 4.24
C ILE A 302 5.54 -4.12 4.56
N THR A 303 4.51 -3.55 3.91
CA THR A 303 3.11 -3.84 4.28
C THR A 303 2.71 -5.28 3.95
N THR A 304 2.63 -5.63 2.67
CA THR A 304 2.24 -6.97 2.19
C THR A 304 3.05 -7.36 0.95
N VAL A 305 3.19 -8.66 0.69
CA VAL A 305 3.78 -9.19 -0.55
C VAL A 305 2.73 -10.06 -1.25
N GLY A 306 2.40 -9.72 -2.49
CA GLY A 306 1.43 -10.45 -3.32
C GLY A 306 1.77 -10.39 -4.80
N LYS A 307 1.07 -11.20 -5.61
CA LYS A 307 1.30 -11.33 -7.06
C LYS A 307 0.91 -10.04 -7.78
N GLU A 308 1.89 -9.19 -8.06
CA GLU A 308 1.72 -7.90 -8.74
C GLU A 308 2.99 -7.58 -9.52
N HIS A 309 2.87 -7.08 -10.75
CA HIS A 309 4.01 -6.74 -11.61
C HIS A 309 5.09 -7.85 -11.77
N LEU A 310 4.70 -9.12 -11.73
CA LEU A 310 5.61 -10.28 -11.82
C LEU A 310 6.64 -10.17 -12.95
N ALA A 311 6.24 -9.75 -14.16
CA ALA A 311 7.14 -9.59 -15.30
C ALA A 311 8.23 -8.52 -15.10
N ALA A 312 7.97 -7.47 -14.31
CA ALA A 312 8.93 -6.42 -13.97
C ALA A 312 9.80 -6.77 -12.75
N LEU A 313 9.34 -7.68 -11.89
CA LEU A 313 9.93 -8.02 -10.58
C LEU A 313 10.39 -9.49 -10.49
N GLY A 314 10.97 -10.03 -11.57
CA GLY A 314 11.64 -11.35 -11.57
C GLY A 314 10.75 -12.60 -11.59
N GLY A 315 9.42 -12.46 -11.73
CA GLY A 315 8.51 -13.57 -12.04
C GLY A 315 7.98 -14.40 -10.86
N SER A 316 8.42 -14.15 -9.63
CA SER A 316 8.02 -14.92 -8.43
C SER A 316 7.60 -14.03 -7.25
N LEU A 317 6.96 -14.61 -6.23
CA LEU A 317 6.68 -13.88 -4.98
C LEU A 317 7.98 -13.59 -4.20
N GLN A 318 8.93 -14.51 -4.25
CA GLN A 318 10.25 -14.40 -3.63
C GLN A 318 11.05 -13.25 -4.24
N SER A 319 11.09 -13.11 -5.57
CA SER A 319 11.75 -11.97 -6.24
C SER A 319 11.03 -10.64 -5.99
N ILE A 320 9.69 -10.64 -5.85
CA ILE A 320 8.94 -9.46 -5.39
C ILE A 320 9.31 -9.10 -3.93
N ALA A 321 9.50 -10.10 -3.04
CA ALA A 321 9.92 -9.88 -1.66
C ALA A 321 11.34 -9.32 -1.58
N VAL A 322 12.30 -9.90 -2.31
CA VAL A 322 13.68 -9.39 -2.43
C VAL A 322 13.66 -7.94 -2.93
N ALA A 323 12.93 -7.66 -4.02
CA ALA A 323 12.80 -6.30 -4.55
C ALA A 323 12.19 -5.33 -3.53
N LYS A 324 11.17 -5.72 -2.76
CA LYS A 324 10.60 -4.88 -1.69
C LYS A 324 11.57 -4.67 -0.53
N SER A 325 12.32 -5.71 -0.14
CA SER A 325 13.31 -5.66 0.94
C SER A 325 14.47 -4.69 0.69
N GLY A 326 14.69 -4.26 -0.55
CA GLY A 326 15.73 -3.28 -0.91
C GLY A 326 15.54 -1.87 -0.34
N ILE A 327 14.40 -1.56 0.29
CA ILE A 327 14.22 -0.33 1.08
C ILE A 327 14.73 -0.46 2.53
N ILE A 328 15.06 -1.67 2.98
CA ILE A 328 15.66 -1.91 4.30
C ILE A 328 17.14 -1.50 4.25
N LYS A 329 17.56 -0.60 5.15
CA LYS A 329 18.88 0.05 5.19
C LYS A 329 19.58 -0.17 6.54
N GLN A 330 20.91 -0.01 6.54
CA GLN A 330 21.81 -0.34 7.65
C GLN A 330 21.35 0.27 8.99
N GLU A 331 21.24 -0.57 10.02
CA GLU A 331 20.93 -0.22 11.42
C GLU A 331 19.60 0.53 11.65
N ARG A 332 18.73 0.62 10.64
CA ARG A 332 17.39 1.22 10.75
C ARG A 332 16.32 0.13 10.86
N PRO A 333 15.30 0.31 11.70
CA PRO A 333 14.27 -0.71 11.91
C PRO A 333 13.42 -0.94 10.67
N VAL A 334 12.87 -2.16 10.58
CA VAL A 334 11.84 -2.53 9.62
C VAL A 334 10.58 -3.02 10.34
N ILE A 335 9.44 -2.45 9.97
CA ILE A 335 8.11 -2.92 10.36
C ILE A 335 7.60 -3.80 9.22
N ILE A 336 7.26 -5.06 9.50
CA ILE A 336 6.68 -5.99 8.53
C ILE A 336 5.19 -6.17 8.84
N GLY A 337 4.33 -5.73 7.91
CA GLY A 337 2.88 -5.56 8.12
C GLY A 337 2.09 -6.87 8.12
N GLY A 338 2.38 -7.74 7.16
CA GLY A 338 1.88 -9.10 7.09
C GLY A 338 0.37 -9.26 6.83
N PRO A 339 -0.16 -10.49 6.96
CA PRO A 339 0.61 -11.73 7.16
C PRO A 339 1.43 -12.12 5.92
N PHE A 340 2.49 -12.90 6.11
CA PHE A 340 3.34 -13.45 5.05
C PHE A 340 3.33 -14.98 5.09
N SER A 341 3.73 -15.64 4.01
CA SER A 341 4.13 -17.05 4.09
C SER A 341 5.56 -17.15 4.68
N PRO A 342 5.93 -18.27 5.33
CA PRO A 342 7.24 -18.40 6.00
C PRO A 342 8.44 -18.05 5.10
N ASP A 343 8.46 -18.55 3.86
CA ASP A 343 9.53 -18.26 2.89
C ASP A 343 9.69 -16.77 2.59
N ILE A 344 8.58 -16.02 2.60
CA ILE A 344 8.54 -14.59 2.30
C ILE A 344 8.93 -13.77 3.53
N GLU A 345 8.49 -14.17 4.72
CA GLU A 345 8.94 -13.55 5.96
C GLU A 345 10.44 -13.77 6.18
N GLN A 346 10.96 -14.97 5.88
CA GLN A 346 12.37 -15.28 5.97
C GLN A 346 13.21 -14.36 5.08
N ILE A 347 12.81 -14.10 3.82
CA ILE A 347 13.51 -13.16 2.92
C ILE A 347 13.59 -11.75 3.53
N LEU A 348 12.53 -11.27 4.19
CA LEU A 348 12.53 -9.96 4.86
C LEU A 348 13.44 -9.95 6.10
N ARG A 349 13.43 -11.03 6.89
CA ARG A 349 14.26 -11.19 8.09
C ARG A 349 15.74 -11.40 7.77
N ASP A 350 16.07 -12.15 6.72
CA ASP A 350 17.44 -12.33 6.21
C ASP A 350 18.02 -11.00 5.74
N ARG A 351 17.23 -10.22 4.98
CA ARG A 351 17.63 -8.87 4.57
C ARG A 351 17.88 -7.98 5.78
N ALA A 352 16.98 -7.99 6.77
CA ALA A 352 17.12 -7.20 7.99
C ALA A 352 18.33 -7.62 8.83
N PHE A 353 18.61 -8.93 8.93
CA PHE A 353 19.81 -9.44 9.58
C PHE A 353 21.10 -8.96 8.89
N LEU A 354 21.15 -9.02 7.56
CA LEU A 354 22.29 -8.52 6.77
C LEU A 354 22.50 -7.01 6.92
N THR A 355 21.44 -6.22 7.10
CA THR A 355 21.53 -4.78 7.37
C THR A 355 21.59 -4.43 8.86
N GLN A 356 21.66 -5.42 9.76
CA GLN A 356 21.61 -5.24 11.21
C GLN A 356 20.39 -4.42 11.71
N SER A 357 19.29 -4.49 10.96
CA SER A 357 18.03 -3.80 11.20
C SER A 357 17.16 -4.54 12.23
N PRO A 358 16.70 -3.88 13.31
CA PRO A 358 15.67 -4.43 14.18
C PRO A 358 14.38 -4.75 13.41
N VAL A 359 13.71 -5.87 13.72
CA VAL A 359 12.47 -6.30 13.05
C VAL A 359 11.29 -6.24 14.01
N ILE A 360 10.27 -5.48 13.64
CA ILE A 360 8.97 -5.45 14.32
C ILE A 360 7.95 -6.11 13.39
N SER A 361 7.23 -7.13 13.87
CA SER A 361 6.12 -7.73 13.13
C SER A 361 4.79 -7.17 13.60
N ALA A 362 3.98 -6.66 12.68
CA ALA A 362 2.58 -6.31 12.94
C ALA A 362 1.67 -7.55 13.04
N CYS A 363 2.24 -8.76 12.90
CA CYS A 363 1.62 -10.04 13.19
C CYS A 363 2.32 -10.79 14.35
N ASP A 364 3.06 -10.10 15.23
CA ASP A 364 3.66 -10.70 16.43
C ASP A 364 2.57 -11.24 17.38
N PRO A 365 2.75 -12.39 18.06
CA PRO A 365 1.78 -12.92 19.03
C PRO A 365 1.43 -11.99 20.19
N GLY A 366 2.28 -11.00 20.50
CA GLY A 366 1.98 -9.93 21.46
C GLY A 366 0.97 -8.89 20.95
N ILE A 367 0.58 -8.94 19.68
CA ILE A 367 -0.44 -8.07 19.08
C ILE A 367 -1.80 -8.78 19.06
N ARG A 368 -2.80 -8.12 19.65
CA ARG A 368 -4.20 -8.52 19.59
C ARG A 368 -5.00 -7.36 19.03
N SER A 369 -5.60 -7.52 17.85
CA SER A 369 -6.59 -6.58 17.34
C SER A 369 -7.83 -7.28 16.80
N ILE A 370 -9.00 -6.75 17.13
CA ILE A 370 -10.30 -7.39 16.90
C ILE A 370 -11.28 -6.35 16.40
N THR A 371 -11.94 -6.62 15.28
CA THR A 371 -13.09 -5.85 14.80
C THR A 371 -14.31 -6.18 15.66
N ARG A 372 -14.88 -5.20 16.37
CA ARG A 372 -16.06 -5.38 17.23
C ARG A 372 -17.35 -5.33 16.41
N CYS A 373 -17.53 -4.26 15.63
CA CYS A 373 -18.71 -4.03 14.80
C CYS A 373 -18.44 -2.94 13.75
N ILE A 374 -19.38 -2.78 12.82
CA ILE A 374 -19.50 -1.56 12.01
C ILE A 374 -20.63 -0.72 12.63
N GLY A 375 -20.31 0.49 13.07
CA GLY A 375 -21.26 1.48 13.56
C GLY A 375 -21.46 2.62 12.57
N TRP A 376 -22.34 3.56 12.90
CA TRP A 376 -22.61 4.77 12.12
C TRP A 376 -22.62 6.00 13.02
N ASP A 377 -22.00 7.10 12.59
CA ASP A 377 -21.97 8.39 13.27
C ASP A 377 -22.04 9.51 12.23
N CYS A 378 -22.84 10.55 12.48
CA CYS A 378 -23.08 11.68 11.56
C CYS A 378 -23.40 11.28 10.10
N GLY A 379 -24.02 10.11 9.90
CA GLY A 379 -24.32 9.56 8.57
C GLY A 379 -23.16 8.86 7.85
N LYS A 380 -22.00 8.71 8.51
CA LYS A 380 -20.83 7.96 8.00
C LYS A 380 -20.63 6.66 8.79
N PRO A 381 -20.31 5.53 8.14
CA PRO A 381 -19.97 4.31 8.86
C PRO A 381 -18.53 4.36 9.41
N TYR A 382 -18.31 3.66 10.52
CA TYR A 382 -17.00 3.43 11.11
C TYR A 382 -16.87 1.97 11.57
N GLN A 383 -15.65 1.46 11.57
CA GLN A 383 -15.32 0.15 12.12
C GLN A 383 -14.81 0.33 13.55
N SER A 384 -15.59 -0.08 14.56
CA SER A 384 -15.12 -0.18 15.94
C SER A 384 -14.18 -1.38 16.06
N CYS A 385 -13.00 -1.16 16.63
CA CYS A 385 -12.03 -2.23 16.89
C CYS A 385 -11.21 -1.96 18.14
N ASP A 386 -10.64 -3.01 18.70
CA ASP A 386 -9.59 -2.90 19.72
C ASP A 386 -8.23 -3.14 19.07
N ILE A 387 -7.19 -2.44 19.53
CA ILE A 387 -5.79 -2.67 19.18
C ILE A 387 -4.96 -2.67 20.46
N VAL A 388 -4.43 -3.84 20.82
CA VAL A 388 -3.48 -4.03 21.92
C VAL A 388 -2.16 -4.51 21.33
N ILE A 389 -1.06 -3.85 21.67
CA ILE A 389 0.30 -4.21 21.26
C ILE A 389 1.12 -4.37 22.54
N GLU A 390 1.66 -5.57 22.76
CA GLU A 390 2.48 -5.91 23.93
C GLU A 390 3.71 -6.71 23.46
N ILE A 391 4.70 -6.01 22.90
CA ILE A 391 5.93 -6.60 22.35
C ILE A 391 7.10 -6.34 23.32
N SER A 392 7.81 -7.40 23.70
CA SER A 392 8.99 -7.36 24.59
C SER A 392 10.30 -7.80 23.88
N ASN A 393 10.38 -7.56 22.57
CA ASN A 393 11.52 -7.90 21.71
C ASN A 393 12.55 -6.75 21.66
N ASP A 394 13.44 -6.71 20.65
CA ASP A 394 14.56 -5.75 20.53
C ASP A 394 14.15 -4.27 20.66
N ILE A 395 12.94 -3.94 20.21
CA ILE A 395 12.27 -2.67 20.48
C ILE A 395 10.97 -3.01 21.23
N PRO A 396 10.85 -2.66 22.53
CA PRO A 396 9.65 -2.94 23.29
C PRO A 396 8.53 -1.97 22.90
N LEU A 397 7.36 -2.49 22.54
CA LEU A 397 6.21 -1.67 22.14
C LEU A 397 5.02 -1.96 23.05
N PHE A 398 4.42 -0.92 23.61
CA PHE A 398 3.20 -1.01 24.41
C PHE A 398 2.18 0.06 24.00
N ILE A 399 0.95 -0.37 23.71
CA ILE A 399 -0.26 0.46 23.67
C ILE A 399 -1.52 -0.41 23.88
N GLU A 400 -2.56 0.18 24.47
CA GLU A 400 -3.91 -0.38 24.49
C GLU A 400 -4.91 0.67 24.01
N LEU A 401 -5.57 0.40 22.89
CA LEU A 401 -6.64 1.23 22.30
C LEU A 401 -7.93 0.40 22.28
N GLN A 402 -8.98 0.91 22.92
CA GLN A 402 -10.30 0.27 22.98
C GLN A 402 -11.36 1.12 22.27
N ASP A 403 -12.32 0.47 21.60
CA ASP A 403 -13.38 1.12 20.79
C ASP A 403 -12.86 2.13 19.75
N LEU A 404 -11.69 1.86 19.15
CA LEU A 404 -11.06 2.68 18.12
C LEU A 404 -11.94 2.73 16.86
N LYS A 405 -12.38 3.92 16.47
CA LYS A 405 -13.34 4.13 15.36
C LYS A 405 -12.64 4.41 14.03
N LEU A 406 -12.20 3.35 13.35
CA LEU A 406 -11.55 3.47 12.04
C LEU A 406 -12.58 3.82 10.94
N GLN A 407 -12.38 4.95 10.25
CA GLN A 407 -13.21 5.31 9.08
C GLN A 407 -12.86 4.52 7.82
N LEU A 408 -11.65 3.93 7.74
CA LEU A 408 -11.30 2.94 6.71
C LEU A 408 -11.75 1.54 7.15
N LEU A 409 -12.71 0.96 6.44
CA LEU A 409 -13.40 -0.27 6.84
C LEU A 409 -12.68 -1.56 6.38
N GLY A 410 -12.94 -2.66 7.10
CA GLY A 410 -12.46 -3.99 6.81
C GLY A 410 -11.20 -4.38 7.61
N ASP A 411 -11.01 -5.68 7.82
CA ASP A 411 -9.88 -6.22 8.59
C ASP A 411 -8.51 -5.91 7.97
N HIS A 412 -8.45 -5.76 6.65
CA HIS A 412 -7.23 -5.34 5.96
C HIS A 412 -6.84 -3.89 6.29
N GLN A 413 -7.81 -3.00 6.55
CA GLN A 413 -7.53 -1.64 7.03
C GLN A 413 -7.18 -1.62 8.51
N ARG A 414 -7.78 -2.50 9.34
CA ARG A 414 -7.32 -2.75 10.71
C ARG A 414 -5.86 -3.22 10.74
N GLN A 415 -5.44 -4.11 9.85
CA GLN A 415 -4.03 -4.53 9.77
C GLN A 415 -3.09 -3.41 9.27
N ASN A 416 -3.56 -2.55 8.35
CA ASN A 416 -2.81 -1.33 7.97
C ASN A 416 -2.69 -0.35 9.16
N ALA A 417 -3.73 -0.19 9.97
CA ALA A 417 -3.74 0.64 11.18
C ALA A 417 -2.78 0.09 12.25
N VAL A 418 -2.79 -1.23 12.49
CA VAL A 418 -1.80 -1.91 13.35
C VAL A 418 -0.38 -1.68 12.84
N THR A 419 -0.15 -1.80 11.53
CA THR A 419 1.17 -1.58 10.91
C THR A 419 1.65 -0.13 11.10
N ALA A 420 0.76 0.86 10.92
CA ALA A 420 1.05 2.26 11.18
C ALA A 420 1.30 2.53 12.68
N CYS A 421 0.52 1.92 13.56
CA CYS A 421 0.68 1.99 15.01
C CYS A 421 2.03 1.43 15.47
N CYS A 422 2.40 0.21 15.03
CA CYS A 422 3.74 -0.36 15.25
C CYS A 422 4.86 0.56 14.77
N THR A 423 4.66 1.27 13.66
CA THR A 423 5.64 2.24 13.13
C THR A 423 5.73 3.50 14.00
N ALA A 424 4.59 4.05 14.44
CA ALA A 424 4.56 5.20 15.36
C ALA A 424 5.19 4.87 16.73
N LEU A 425 4.90 3.70 17.28
CA LEU A 425 5.52 3.22 18.52
C LEU A 425 7.04 2.99 18.33
N CYS A 426 7.46 2.46 17.17
CA CYS A 426 8.89 2.35 16.85
C CYS A 426 9.59 3.71 16.79
N LEU A 427 8.96 4.73 16.20
CA LEU A 427 9.48 6.10 16.19
C LEU A 427 9.56 6.66 17.62
N ARG A 428 8.57 6.38 18.47
CA ARG A 428 8.58 6.78 19.89
C ARG A 428 9.82 6.30 20.62
N GLU A 429 10.15 5.01 20.51
CA GLU A 429 11.34 4.43 21.14
C GLU A 429 12.67 4.92 20.52
N LEU A 430 12.66 5.38 19.26
CA LEU A 430 13.80 6.07 18.63
C LEU A 430 13.98 7.53 19.11
N GLY A 431 13.05 8.06 19.92
CA GLY A 431 13.12 9.39 20.53
C GLY A 431 12.14 10.43 19.97
N TRP A 432 11.17 10.04 19.15
CA TRP A 432 10.09 10.92 18.71
C TRP A 432 9.05 11.10 19.81
N ASN A 433 8.54 12.32 20.00
CA ASN A 433 7.51 12.58 21.02
C ASN A 433 6.14 12.23 20.45
N ILE A 434 5.69 10.98 20.65
CA ILE A 434 4.41 10.48 20.15
C ILE A 434 3.60 9.93 21.33
N SER A 435 2.37 10.41 21.49
CA SER A 435 1.45 10.05 22.58
C SER A 435 0.37 9.08 22.10
N ASP A 436 -0.15 8.27 23.02
CA ASP A 436 -1.20 7.29 22.70
C ASP A 436 -2.48 8.00 22.20
N THR A 437 -2.73 9.24 22.64
CA THR A 437 -3.86 10.08 22.18
C THR A 437 -3.69 10.58 20.73
N SER A 438 -2.47 10.92 20.28
CA SER A 438 -2.24 11.27 18.87
C SER A 438 -2.22 10.03 17.97
N ILE A 439 -1.81 8.87 18.50
CA ILE A 439 -1.99 7.58 17.82
C ILE A 439 -3.49 7.29 17.62
N GLN A 440 -4.31 7.38 18.68
CA GLN A 440 -5.76 7.19 18.59
C GLN A 440 -6.39 8.18 17.59
N ALA A 441 -6.20 9.49 17.81
CA ALA A 441 -6.83 10.50 16.98
C ALA A 441 -6.39 10.42 15.50
N GLY A 442 -5.13 10.12 15.23
CA GLY A 442 -4.60 9.93 13.88
C GLY A 442 -5.23 8.74 13.17
N LEU A 443 -5.42 7.61 13.87
CA LEU A 443 -6.11 6.44 13.33
C LEU A 443 -7.60 6.72 13.09
N GLU A 444 -8.31 7.33 14.03
CA GLU A 444 -9.75 7.62 13.90
C GLU A 444 -10.07 8.65 12.82
N LYS A 445 -9.26 9.72 12.71
CA LYS A 445 -9.47 10.79 11.72
C LYS A 445 -9.07 10.40 10.29
N THR A 446 -8.41 9.26 10.08
CA THR A 446 -7.89 8.89 8.77
C THR A 446 -9.01 8.48 7.81
N GLN A 447 -9.23 9.34 6.81
CA GLN A 447 -10.00 9.07 5.60
C GLN A 447 -9.02 8.95 4.41
N LEU A 448 -9.39 8.16 3.40
CA LEU A 448 -8.72 8.17 2.10
C LEU A 448 -9.81 8.06 1.03
N PRO A 449 -9.96 9.06 0.13
CA PRO A 449 -10.96 9.01 -0.93
C PRO A 449 -10.87 7.73 -1.74
N GLY A 450 -12.02 7.15 -2.09
CA GLY A 450 -12.07 5.92 -2.85
C GLY A 450 -11.57 4.66 -2.13
N ARG A 451 -11.54 4.64 -0.79
CA ARG A 451 -11.34 3.43 0.03
C ARG A 451 -12.49 3.22 1.00
N SER A 452 -13.34 2.24 0.73
CA SER A 452 -14.56 1.96 1.49
C SER A 452 -15.43 3.20 1.71
N GLN A 453 -15.42 4.13 0.74
CA GLN A 453 -16.06 5.43 0.86
C GLN A 453 -17.56 5.28 0.64
N PHE A 454 -18.35 5.53 1.66
CA PHE A 454 -19.79 5.75 1.51
C PHE A 454 -20.05 7.18 1.03
N LEU A 455 -20.92 7.33 0.04
CA LEU A 455 -21.34 8.63 -0.47
C LEU A 455 -22.39 9.28 0.45
N THR A 456 -22.36 10.60 0.60
CA THR A 456 -23.38 11.35 1.37
C THR A 456 -24.71 11.41 0.63
N LYS A 457 -25.78 11.86 1.32
CA LYS A 457 -27.10 12.04 0.69
C LYS A 457 -27.04 13.02 -0.47
N GLU A 458 -26.24 14.07 -0.34
CA GLU A 458 -26.00 15.10 -1.34
C GLU A 458 -25.26 14.49 -2.55
N GLU A 459 -24.18 13.74 -2.32
CA GLU A 459 -23.44 13.02 -3.37
C GLU A 459 -24.33 11.99 -4.11
N THR A 460 -25.15 11.22 -3.39
CA THR A 460 -26.13 10.31 -4.03
C THR A 460 -27.22 11.07 -4.80
N SER A 461 -27.60 12.27 -4.38
CA SER A 461 -28.56 13.13 -5.08
C SER A 461 -27.98 13.68 -6.39
N VAL A 462 -26.68 14.01 -6.43
CA VAL A 462 -25.96 14.38 -7.66
C VAL A 462 -25.96 13.22 -8.67
N LEU A 463 -25.80 11.98 -8.20
CA LEU A 463 -25.96 10.77 -9.02
C LEU A 463 -27.43 10.46 -9.35
N GLY A 464 -28.38 11.22 -8.80
CA GLY A 464 -29.80 11.13 -9.10
C GLY A 464 -30.52 9.98 -8.39
N LEU A 465 -30.14 9.71 -7.14
CA LEU A 465 -30.82 8.78 -6.23
C LEU A 465 -31.66 9.52 -5.19
N ASP A 466 -32.87 9.02 -4.95
CA ASP A 466 -33.84 9.59 -4.01
C ASP A 466 -33.57 9.18 -2.54
N GLY A 467 -32.29 9.12 -2.14
CA GLY A 467 -31.84 8.88 -0.76
C GLY A 467 -32.17 7.52 -0.12
N THR A 468 -32.73 6.57 -0.88
CA THR A 468 -33.18 5.25 -0.39
C THR A 468 -32.14 4.12 -0.54
N SER A 469 -31.08 4.34 -1.33
CA SER A 469 -29.98 3.38 -1.50
C SER A 469 -28.67 3.96 -0.96
N SER A 470 -27.87 3.16 -0.26
CA SER A 470 -26.50 3.51 0.10
C SER A 470 -25.55 3.21 -1.06
N VAL A 471 -24.63 4.13 -1.37
CA VAL A 471 -23.58 3.90 -2.37
C VAL A 471 -22.22 3.83 -1.69
N LEU A 472 -21.51 2.74 -1.93
CA LEU A 472 -20.17 2.43 -1.42
C LEU A 472 -19.18 2.35 -2.60
N VAL A 473 -18.03 3.02 -2.48
CA VAL A 473 -16.96 3.02 -3.48
C VAL A 473 -15.69 2.38 -2.90
N ASP A 474 -15.15 1.38 -3.62
CA ASP A 474 -14.20 0.36 -3.13
C ASP A 474 -14.83 -0.59 -2.08
N GLY A 475 -14.22 -1.75 -1.84
CA GLY A 475 -14.81 -2.87 -1.11
C GLY A 475 -15.17 -2.58 0.37
N GLY A 476 -16.16 -3.32 0.89
CA GLY A 476 -16.65 -3.17 2.26
C GLY A 476 -17.64 -4.30 2.65
N PRO A 477 -18.69 -4.02 3.45
CA PRO A 477 -19.69 -5.02 3.83
C PRO A 477 -20.45 -5.59 2.61
N ARG A 478 -21.10 -6.75 2.77
CA ARG A 478 -21.85 -7.47 1.73
C ARG A 478 -22.84 -6.53 1.01
N PRO A 479 -22.65 -6.24 -0.29
CA PRO A 479 -23.57 -5.42 -1.05
C PRO A 479 -24.72 -6.25 -1.63
N ASP A 480 -25.82 -5.58 -1.94
CA ASP A 480 -26.95 -6.16 -2.66
C ASP A 480 -26.75 -6.09 -4.18
N VAL A 481 -26.13 -5.00 -4.66
CA VAL A 481 -25.73 -4.79 -6.06
C VAL A 481 -24.25 -4.45 -6.16
N VAL A 482 -23.51 -5.18 -7.00
CA VAL A 482 -22.14 -4.86 -7.39
C VAL A 482 -22.15 -4.33 -8.84
N LEU A 483 -21.69 -3.09 -9.02
CA LEU A 483 -21.45 -2.50 -10.34
C LEU A 483 -19.97 -2.59 -10.69
N LEU A 484 -19.68 -3.31 -11.77
CA LEU A 484 -18.35 -3.50 -12.33
C LEU A 484 -18.29 -2.83 -13.71
N THR A 485 -17.24 -2.06 -13.98
CA THR A 485 -17.08 -1.40 -15.29
C THR A 485 -15.69 -1.57 -15.89
N GLU A 486 -15.60 -1.45 -17.21
CA GLU A 486 -14.31 -1.20 -17.87
C GLU A 486 -14.11 0.31 -18.04
N ALA A 487 -13.00 0.81 -17.52
CA ALA A 487 -12.55 2.18 -17.70
C ALA A 487 -11.20 2.18 -18.44
N SER A 488 -11.15 2.85 -19.61
CA SER A 488 -9.92 3.04 -20.38
C SER A 488 -8.96 3.97 -19.62
N ILE A 489 -7.69 3.59 -19.53
CA ILE A 489 -6.72 4.31 -18.70
C ILE A 489 -6.12 5.46 -19.49
N ALA A 490 -6.57 6.69 -19.19
CA ALA A 490 -6.06 7.93 -19.78
C ALA A 490 -5.94 7.88 -21.33
N GLY A 491 -7.00 7.39 -21.99
CA GLY A 491 -7.05 7.22 -23.45
C GLY A 491 -6.29 6.00 -24.02
N GLY A 492 -5.56 5.25 -23.18
CA GLY A 492 -4.74 4.10 -23.57
C GLY A 492 -5.40 2.73 -23.33
N ARG A 493 -5.02 1.74 -24.16
CA ARG A 493 -5.49 0.34 -24.11
C ARG A 493 -4.76 -0.54 -23.06
N SER A 494 -4.15 0.06 -22.04
CA SER A 494 -3.21 -0.63 -21.13
C SER A 494 -3.70 -0.65 -19.69
N ARG A 495 -3.86 -1.87 -19.13
CA ARG A 495 -4.33 -2.23 -17.77
C ARG A 495 -5.84 -2.15 -17.47
N SER A 496 -6.75 -2.24 -18.45
CA SER A 496 -8.11 -2.70 -18.13
C SER A 496 -8.07 -4.21 -17.80
N MET A 497 -8.75 -4.62 -16.73
CA MET A 497 -9.24 -5.99 -16.61
C MET A 497 -10.66 -5.99 -17.16
N PRO A 498 -11.06 -6.93 -18.04
CA PRO A 498 -12.41 -6.98 -18.56
C PRO A 498 -13.45 -7.07 -17.43
N ALA A 499 -14.62 -6.44 -17.62
CA ALA A 499 -15.68 -6.47 -16.61
C ALA A 499 -16.20 -7.91 -16.40
N SER A 500 -16.16 -8.74 -17.44
CA SER A 500 -16.39 -10.19 -17.35
C SER A 500 -15.41 -10.90 -16.40
N SER A 501 -14.11 -10.62 -16.48
CA SER A 501 -13.10 -11.19 -15.58
C SER A 501 -13.23 -10.66 -14.15
N LEU A 502 -13.60 -9.38 -13.96
CA LEU A 502 -13.95 -8.85 -12.64
C LEU A 502 -15.19 -9.56 -12.06
N LYS A 503 -16.22 -9.81 -12.88
CA LYS A 503 -17.44 -10.53 -12.50
C LYS A 503 -17.13 -11.98 -12.11
N GLU A 504 -16.29 -12.69 -12.85
CA GLU A 504 -15.84 -14.04 -12.48
C GLU A 504 -15.15 -14.05 -11.11
N ILE A 505 -14.28 -13.08 -10.83
CA ILE A 505 -13.61 -12.93 -9.53
C ILE A 505 -14.64 -12.65 -8.41
N TRP A 506 -15.58 -11.74 -8.62
CA TRP A 506 -16.61 -11.41 -7.64
C TRP A 506 -17.60 -12.55 -7.39
N MET A 507 -17.99 -13.29 -8.44
CA MET A 507 -18.82 -14.50 -8.32
C MET A 507 -18.08 -15.59 -7.53
N ALA A 508 -16.81 -15.87 -7.86
CA ALA A 508 -16.02 -16.87 -7.15
C ALA A 508 -15.77 -16.47 -5.68
N ALA A 509 -15.51 -15.19 -5.41
CA ALA A 509 -15.37 -14.67 -4.05
C ALA A 509 -16.66 -14.85 -3.24
N ALA A 510 -17.80 -14.43 -3.78
CA ALA A 510 -19.10 -14.57 -3.12
C ALA A 510 -19.48 -16.04 -2.88
N GLN A 511 -19.30 -16.92 -3.87
CA GLN A 511 -19.50 -18.37 -3.74
C GLN A 511 -18.60 -18.97 -2.65
N SER A 512 -17.35 -18.52 -2.52
CA SER A 512 -16.43 -18.97 -1.44
C SER A 512 -16.90 -18.58 -0.04
N GLN A 513 -17.75 -17.55 0.07
CA GLN A 513 -18.39 -17.10 1.31
C GLN A 513 -19.83 -17.67 1.47
N GLY A 514 -20.25 -18.59 0.61
CA GLY A 514 -21.61 -19.16 0.62
C GLY A 514 -22.72 -18.21 0.13
N ILE A 515 -22.36 -17.03 -0.38
CA ILE A 515 -23.33 -16.03 -0.86
C ILE A 515 -23.87 -16.47 -2.23
N SER A 516 -25.19 -16.56 -2.34
CA SER A 516 -25.88 -16.76 -3.61
C SER A 516 -25.80 -15.51 -4.48
N CYS A 517 -25.41 -15.67 -5.74
CA CYS A 517 -25.36 -14.60 -6.74
C CYS A 517 -26.28 -14.92 -7.90
N TYR A 518 -27.01 -13.93 -8.42
CA TYR A 518 -27.64 -14.07 -9.72
C TYR A 518 -26.62 -13.83 -10.84
N SER A 519 -26.66 -14.70 -11.85
CA SER A 519 -25.74 -14.68 -12.98
C SER A 519 -26.14 -13.64 -14.01
N ASP A 520 -25.57 -12.44 -13.88
CA ASP A 520 -25.65 -11.32 -14.83
C ASP A 520 -27.00 -10.58 -14.89
N ILE A 521 -26.97 -9.26 -14.71
CA ILE A 521 -28.06 -8.35 -15.15
C ILE A 521 -27.82 -7.83 -16.59
N GLY A 522 -26.76 -8.30 -17.24
CA GLY A 522 -26.37 -7.94 -18.61
C GLY A 522 -25.59 -6.63 -18.67
N THR A 523 -25.19 -6.26 -19.89
CA THR A 523 -24.64 -4.93 -20.16
C THR A 523 -25.75 -3.90 -20.04
N ILE A 524 -25.72 -3.10 -18.97
CA ILE A 524 -26.70 -2.03 -18.79
C ILE A 524 -26.38 -0.90 -19.78
N THR A 525 -27.15 -0.79 -20.85
CA THR A 525 -27.00 0.25 -21.89
C THR A 525 -28.26 1.10 -22.02
N GLY A 526 -28.21 2.33 -21.48
CA GLY A 526 -29.30 3.30 -21.57
C GLY A 526 -30.18 3.38 -20.32
N VAL A 527 -31.30 4.09 -20.45
CA VAL A 527 -32.22 4.45 -19.33
C VAL A 527 -33.25 3.34 -19.05
N GLU A 528 -33.47 2.44 -20.01
CA GLU A 528 -34.29 1.24 -19.83
C GLU A 528 -33.51 0.23 -18.98
N ALA A 529 -34.03 -0.10 -17.80
CA ALA A 529 -33.47 -1.17 -17.00
C ALA A 529 -33.66 -2.51 -17.76
N PRO A 530 -32.64 -3.39 -17.81
CA PRO A 530 -32.79 -4.68 -18.47
C PRO A 530 -33.95 -5.44 -17.82
N ILE A 531 -34.93 -5.83 -18.64
CA ILE A 531 -36.05 -6.66 -18.17
C ILE A 531 -35.44 -7.99 -17.72
N ILE A 532 -35.39 -8.22 -16.40
CA ILE A 532 -34.88 -9.47 -15.83
C ILE A 532 -35.83 -10.60 -16.25
N ALA A 533 -35.47 -11.26 -17.34
CA ALA A 533 -36.28 -12.28 -17.98
C ALA A 533 -36.47 -13.46 -17.03
N SER A 534 -37.68 -13.57 -16.49
CA SER A 534 -38.10 -14.55 -15.48
C SER A 534 -37.21 -14.63 -14.23
N ARG A 535 -37.61 -13.92 -13.16
CA ARG A 535 -37.49 -14.49 -11.80
C ARG A 535 -38.19 -15.86 -11.82
N PRO A 536 -37.52 -17.00 -11.56
CA PRO A 536 -38.22 -18.27 -11.39
C PRO A 536 -39.07 -18.19 -10.11
N THR A 537 -40.38 -18.38 -10.22
CA THR A 537 -41.31 -18.42 -9.08
C THR A 537 -41.26 -19.76 -8.35
N THR A 538 -40.06 -20.28 -8.11
CA THR A 538 -39.80 -21.61 -7.55
C THR A 538 -38.73 -21.55 -6.46
N SER A 539 -39.06 -22.17 -5.31
CA SER A 539 -38.27 -22.25 -4.07
C SER A 539 -37.83 -20.92 -3.44
N ARG A 540 -38.34 -20.64 -2.23
CA ARG A 540 -37.59 -19.84 -1.24
C ARG A 540 -36.20 -20.46 -1.09
N SER A 541 -35.13 -19.66 -1.03
CA SER A 541 -33.86 -20.14 -0.49
C SER A 541 -34.10 -20.63 0.94
N LEU A 542 -33.66 -21.84 1.24
CA LEU A 542 -33.78 -22.43 2.58
C LEU A 542 -32.89 -21.74 3.63
N SER A 543 -32.01 -20.80 3.22
CA SER A 543 -31.21 -19.97 4.14
C SER A 543 -31.80 -18.59 4.45
N GLY A 544 -32.81 -18.13 3.70
CA GLY A 544 -33.36 -16.77 3.83
C GLY A 544 -32.46 -15.63 3.28
N ASP A 545 -31.29 -15.95 2.73
CA ASP A 545 -30.36 -14.96 2.17
C ASP A 545 -30.91 -14.21 0.95
N LYS A 546 -30.80 -12.88 0.96
CA LYS A 546 -30.97 -12.02 -0.22
C LYS A 546 -29.79 -12.25 -1.19
N PRO A 547 -30.02 -12.68 -2.45
CA PRO A 547 -28.96 -12.98 -3.40
C PRO A 547 -28.35 -11.72 -4.02
N MET A 548 -27.03 -11.71 -4.20
CA MET A 548 -26.28 -10.57 -4.73
C MET A 548 -26.44 -10.44 -6.25
N LEU A 549 -26.71 -9.23 -6.71
CA LEU A 549 -26.75 -8.85 -8.14
C LEU A 549 -25.37 -8.36 -8.58
N ILE A 550 -24.89 -8.77 -9.76
CA ILE A 550 -23.63 -8.31 -10.33
C ILE A 550 -23.87 -7.88 -11.78
N GLY A 551 -23.51 -6.63 -12.12
CA GLY A 551 -23.63 -6.06 -13.46
C GLY A 551 -22.28 -5.61 -14.04
N CYS A 552 -22.11 -5.79 -15.35
CA CYS A 552 -20.94 -5.37 -16.12
C CYS A 552 -21.31 -4.24 -17.07
N CYS A 553 -20.64 -3.07 -17.00
CA CYS A 553 -21.00 -1.92 -17.84
C CYS A 553 -19.78 -1.28 -18.52
N THR A 554 -19.96 -0.74 -19.73
CA THR A 554 -18.89 -0.06 -20.48
C THR A 554 -19.46 1.09 -21.31
N PRO A 555 -19.16 2.38 -21.04
CA PRO A 555 -18.46 2.94 -19.88
C PRO A 555 -19.39 3.09 -18.65
N PHE A 556 -18.93 3.81 -17.62
CA PHE A 556 -19.77 4.21 -16.47
C PHE A 556 -20.66 5.43 -16.80
N SER A 557 -21.95 5.37 -16.42
CA SER A 557 -22.92 6.49 -16.42
C SER A 557 -23.64 6.57 -15.09
N SER A 558 -24.11 7.76 -14.69
CA SER A 558 -25.02 7.93 -13.54
C SER A 558 -26.35 7.17 -13.73
N ASP A 559 -26.79 6.94 -14.98
CA ASP A 559 -27.93 6.08 -15.30
C ASP A 559 -27.78 4.66 -14.73
N LEU A 560 -26.56 4.13 -14.65
CA LEU A 560 -26.28 2.81 -14.10
C LEU A 560 -26.64 2.72 -12.61
N ILE A 561 -26.34 3.79 -11.87
CA ILE A 561 -26.65 3.91 -10.45
C ILE A 561 -28.16 4.09 -10.24
N ARG A 562 -28.84 4.82 -11.14
CA ARG A 562 -30.31 4.87 -11.17
C ARG A 562 -30.93 3.49 -11.45
N VAL A 563 -30.40 2.72 -12.40
CA VAL A 563 -30.86 1.35 -12.69
C VAL A 563 -30.63 0.42 -11.49
N ALA A 564 -29.46 0.46 -10.86
CA ALA A 564 -29.17 -0.30 -9.65
C ALA A 564 -30.14 0.03 -8.50
N SER A 565 -30.45 1.31 -8.28
CA SER A 565 -31.44 1.74 -7.29
C SER A 565 -32.85 1.24 -7.62
N ARG A 566 -33.30 1.31 -8.88
CA ARG A 566 -34.59 0.73 -9.30
C ARG A 566 -34.65 -0.77 -9.04
N LEU A 567 -33.56 -1.52 -9.26
CA LEU A 567 -33.52 -2.95 -8.95
C LEU A 567 -33.69 -3.22 -7.44
N LEU A 568 -33.10 -2.38 -6.57
CA LEU A 568 -33.30 -2.45 -5.13
C LEU A 568 -34.74 -2.10 -4.72
N GLN A 569 -35.33 -1.06 -5.32
CA GLN A 569 -36.72 -0.62 -5.07
C GLN A 569 -37.79 -1.64 -5.51
N THR A 570 -37.42 -2.74 -6.21
CA THR A 570 -38.32 -3.86 -6.56
C THR A 570 -38.19 -5.08 -5.63
N GLN A 571 -37.52 -4.92 -4.50
CA GLN A 571 -37.59 -5.82 -3.35
C GLN A 571 -38.68 -5.31 -2.39
N GLU A 572 -39.53 -6.19 -1.84
CA GLU A 572 -40.72 -5.78 -1.08
C GLU A 572 -40.44 -5.36 0.39
N ASP A 573 -39.18 -5.41 0.84
CA ASP A 573 -38.78 -4.97 2.17
C ASP A 573 -38.34 -3.49 2.18
N GLY A 574 -38.71 -2.76 3.23
CA GLY A 574 -38.27 -1.37 3.45
C GLY A 574 -36.80 -1.19 3.88
N ASP A 575 -35.92 -2.12 3.49
CA ASP A 575 -34.47 -2.04 3.77
C ASP A 575 -33.78 -1.05 2.81
N THR A 576 -32.83 -0.27 3.31
CA THR A 576 -31.92 0.53 2.47
C THR A 576 -30.88 -0.37 1.82
N GLY A 577 -31.06 -0.70 0.54
CA GLY A 577 -30.11 -1.54 -0.20
C GLY A 577 -28.75 -0.88 -0.44
N LEU A 578 -27.70 -1.71 -0.55
CA LEU A 578 -26.31 -1.28 -0.73
C LEU A 578 -25.81 -1.54 -2.16
N ILE A 579 -25.48 -0.45 -2.87
CA ILE A 579 -24.81 -0.45 -4.17
C ILE A 579 -23.31 -0.29 -3.94
N CYS A 580 -22.49 -1.26 -4.37
CA CYS A 580 -21.04 -1.16 -4.35
C CYS A 580 -20.49 -0.94 -5.77
N VAL A 581 -19.66 0.09 -5.95
CA VAL A 581 -18.87 0.33 -7.17
C VAL A 581 -17.40 0.02 -6.89
N THR A 582 -16.84 -0.96 -7.62
CA THR A 582 -15.57 -1.57 -7.21
C THR A 582 -14.83 -2.25 -8.37
N GLY A 583 -13.49 -2.24 -8.33
CA GLY A 583 -12.63 -2.82 -9.36
C GLY A 583 -11.27 -2.13 -9.45
N SER A 584 -11.13 -1.16 -10.35
CA SER A 584 -9.90 -0.37 -10.52
C SER A 584 -10.04 1.03 -9.90
N LEU A 585 -8.91 1.65 -9.54
CA LEU A 585 -8.89 3.04 -9.06
C LEU A 585 -9.45 4.03 -10.11
N HIS A 586 -9.38 3.69 -11.40
CA HIS A 586 -9.94 4.50 -12.47
C HIS A 586 -11.48 4.41 -12.55
N MET A 587 -12.09 3.31 -12.10
CA MET A 587 -13.54 3.22 -11.92
C MET A 587 -14.00 4.13 -10.78
N VAL A 588 -13.35 4.00 -9.61
CA VAL A 588 -13.57 4.83 -8.42
C VAL A 588 -13.42 6.32 -8.78
N SER A 589 -12.36 6.67 -9.52
CA SER A 589 -12.11 8.00 -10.09
C SER A 589 -13.27 8.49 -10.97
N SER A 590 -13.76 7.63 -11.87
CA SER A 590 -14.85 8.00 -12.79
C SER A 590 -16.16 8.35 -12.07
N VAL A 591 -16.49 7.66 -10.97
CA VAL A 591 -17.67 7.99 -10.14
C VAL A 591 -17.47 9.32 -9.41
N LEU A 592 -16.35 9.45 -8.68
CA LEU A 592 -16.07 10.64 -7.87
C LEU A 592 -15.79 11.89 -8.73
N GLY A 593 -15.42 11.72 -10.01
CA GLY A 593 -15.31 12.79 -10.99
C GLY A 593 -16.66 13.37 -11.39
N GLN A 594 -17.71 12.54 -11.53
CA GLN A 594 -19.07 13.03 -11.80
C GLN A 594 -19.63 13.83 -10.63
N LEU A 595 -19.28 13.46 -9.38
CA LEU A 595 -19.65 14.21 -8.18
C LEU A 595 -19.08 15.64 -8.11
N ARG A 596 -18.07 15.97 -8.93
CA ARG A 596 -17.46 17.32 -9.00
C ARG A 596 -17.92 18.16 -10.21
N GLN A 597 -18.84 17.65 -11.02
CA GLN A 597 -19.36 18.36 -12.21
C GLN A 597 -20.71 19.07 -11.94
N VAL A 598 -21.15 19.10 -10.68
CA VAL A 598 -22.39 19.69 -10.17
C VAL A 598 -22.08 20.50 -8.91
#